data_AF-A0A7X7BA23-F1
#
_entry.id   AF-A0A7X7BA23-F1
#
_cell.length_a   1.000
_cell.length_b   1.000
_cell.length_c   1.000
_cell.angle_alpha   90.00
_cell.angle_beta   90.00
_cell.angle_gamma   90.00
#
_symmetry.space_group_name_H-M   'P 1'
#
loop_
_entity.id
_entity.type
_entity.pdbx_description
1 polymer ?
#
loop_
_entity_poly.entity_id
_entity_poly.type
_entity_poly.pdbx_seq_one_letter_code
_entity_poly.pdbx_strand_id
1 'polypeptide(L)'
;MTLCKIIGCVLLAAAARAADSLLQPDDRIVFVGDSITAQGVGNPNGYYHLFTNALHAAHPAARHEAVGLGFSGHTVYSWVDSIEPDSRTRRVPANTGGFEVQAAFARPAGVVVILLGMNDILCPTVRDNDASLLAWKEKYRALVRAIRARVTPRVTVLCEITPLTEDPRSPKNRVRDRMTRMTADLAAEESCVTAATGAALFDVIGRCRRARQDYHVIPDTVHPQQPLGHLAIARAMAAALRDDALTAALDAALDARIAALTPAEPGVTVWFKPQPGCAANGEEQQYTLDCHWRPGSPPAAAEARFALELPKGWRAECASQRGDAATFTLWGAPARLQTPVTVTADAGGKTYRQTLQIPAPWRVMCGPDNGGAWGAGRGYRPADSVPVMEAALIAGTLDAQPFTHGGHATTWQINTSCVDYTAGDDPNTVAPYSLTFGGDNDVLYAVRWVHSAKARPVRIQLSHRTFSATLGFVVWLNGERVMTDGLNRSGKNRAAAPAALRAGWNRLLVRNDHLQWQRQFACALLPADGDTLDDLRYAVMPPPAVE
;
A
#
# COMPACT_ATOMS: atom_id res chain seq x y z
N MET A 1 24.54 35.48 66.78
CA MET A 1 25.60 34.72 66.07
C MET A 1 24.95 34.01 64.91
N THR A 2 25.26 34.48 63.70
CA THR A 2 24.58 34.15 62.45
C THR A 2 25.20 32.88 61.87
N LEU A 3 24.41 31.81 61.75
CA LEU A 3 24.84 30.53 61.19
C LEU A 3 24.41 30.47 59.71
N CYS A 4 25.35 30.69 58.80
CA CYS A 4 25.16 30.52 57.35
C CYS A 4 24.89 29.05 57.01
N LYS A 5 23.72 28.75 56.46
CA LYS A 5 23.41 27.49 55.77
C LYS A 5 23.90 27.58 54.33
N ILE A 6 24.91 26.79 53.98
CA ILE A 6 25.30 26.52 52.59
C ILE A 6 24.36 25.42 52.07
N ILE A 7 23.49 25.77 51.13
CA ILE A 7 22.74 24.81 50.31
C ILE A 7 23.60 24.52 49.08
N GLY A 8 24.22 23.34 49.04
CA GLY A 8 24.88 22.82 47.84
C GLY A 8 23.83 22.22 46.89
N CYS A 9 23.54 22.92 45.80
CA CYS A 9 22.81 22.33 44.67
C CYS A 9 23.70 21.31 43.95
N VAL A 10 23.40 20.02 44.12
CA VAL A 10 23.91 18.97 43.24
C VAL A 10 23.14 19.05 41.92
N LEU A 11 23.75 19.68 40.92
CA LEU A 11 23.35 19.56 39.52
C LEU A 11 23.68 18.14 39.05
N LEU A 12 22.68 17.25 39.09
CA LEU A 12 22.70 16.00 38.33
C LEU A 12 22.57 16.35 36.84
N ALA A 13 23.71 16.62 36.20
CA ALA A 13 23.84 16.57 34.76
C ALA A 13 23.69 15.11 34.33
N ALA A 14 22.49 14.72 33.93
CA ALA A 14 22.26 13.50 33.18
C ALA A 14 22.90 13.66 31.79
N ALA A 15 24.21 13.38 31.69
CA ALA A 15 24.83 13.13 30.41
C ALA A 15 24.20 11.86 29.84
N ALA A 16 23.28 12.02 28.89
CA ALA A 16 22.80 10.93 28.06
C ALA A 16 24.03 10.36 27.33
N ARG A 17 24.56 9.23 27.82
CA ARG A 17 25.51 8.43 27.04
C ARG A 17 24.78 8.02 25.76
N ALA A 18 25.24 8.52 24.61
CA ALA A 18 24.90 7.90 23.34
C ALA A 18 25.21 6.41 23.46
N ALA A 19 24.25 5.56 23.16
CA ALA A 19 24.48 4.12 23.19
C ALA A 19 25.51 3.79 22.11
N ASP A 20 26.52 2.99 22.44
CA ASP A 20 27.55 2.58 21.48
C ASP A 20 26.90 1.88 20.28
N SER A 21 27.44 2.12 19.08
CA SER A 21 26.99 1.48 17.84
C SER A 21 27.06 -0.04 17.97
N LEU A 22 26.01 -0.71 17.49
CA LEU A 22 25.97 -2.16 17.41
C LEU A 22 26.77 -2.67 16.21
N LEU A 23 27.16 -1.82 15.28
CA LEU A 23 28.16 -2.14 14.26
C LEU A 23 29.56 -2.07 14.88
N GLN A 24 30.40 -3.04 14.53
CA GLN A 24 31.81 -3.07 14.86
C GLN A 24 32.64 -2.95 13.58
N PRO A 25 33.87 -2.40 13.64
CA PRO A 25 34.78 -2.38 12.51
C PRO A 25 34.90 -3.77 11.88
N ASP A 26 34.89 -3.82 10.55
CA ASP A 26 35.07 -5.04 9.76
C ASP A 26 33.94 -6.08 9.91
N ASP A 27 32.80 -5.70 10.51
CA ASP A 27 31.63 -6.58 10.57
C ASP A 27 31.23 -7.08 9.17
N ARG A 28 30.96 -8.39 9.10
CA ARG A 28 30.26 -9.00 7.97
C ARG A 28 28.75 -8.95 8.19
N ILE A 29 28.03 -8.35 7.26
CA ILE A 29 26.59 -8.07 7.33
C ILE A 29 25.87 -8.94 6.29
N VAL A 30 24.92 -9.76 6.74
CA VAL A 30 24.11 -10.60 5.85
C VAL A 30 22.66 -10.11 5.85
N PHE A 31 22.18 -9.66 4.69
CA PHE A 31 20.80 -9.28 4.46
C PHE A 31 20.03 -10.48 3.92
N VAL A 32 18.99 -10.90 4.63
CA VAL A 32 18.10 -12.01 4.28
C VAL A 32 16.72 -11.43 3.97
N GLY A 33 16.15 -11.77 2.82
CA GLY A 33 14.78 -11.36 2.55
C GLY A 33 14.19 -11.84 1.24
N ASP A 34 13.14 -11.14 0.82
CA ASP A 34 12.31 -11.51 -0.32
C ASP A 34 12.62 -10.69 -1.59
N SER A 35 11.61 -10.39 -2.40
CA SER A 35 11.73 -9.56 -3.60
C SER A 35 12.22 -8.14 -3.31
N ILE A 36 11.95 -7.58 -2.12
CA ILE A 36 12.43 -6.24 -1.74
C ILE A 36 13.93 -6.27 -1.51
N THR A 37 14.44 -7.32 -0.86
CA THR A 37 15.89 -7.56 -0.72
C THR A 37 16.52 -7.84 -2.09
N ALA A 38 15.84 -8.62 -2.94
CA ALA A 38 16.34 -8.88 -4.28
C ALA A 38 16.47 -7.59 -5.10
N GLN A 39 15.44 -6.73 -5.11
CA GLN A 39 15.54 -5.42 -5.76
C GLN A 39 16.58 -4.51 -5.10
N GLY A 40 16.72 -4.59 -3.78
CA GLY A 40 17.74 -3.88 -3.02
C GLY A 40 19.16 -4.15 -3.50
N VAL A 41 19.48 -5.42 -3.78
CA VAL A 41 20.81 -5.86 -4.23
C VAL A 41 20.98 -5.71 -5.75
N GLY A 42 19.93 -5.98 -6.52
CA GLY A 42 19.97 -5.95 -7.98
C GLY A 42 20.00 -4.54 -8.60
N ASN A 43 19.87 -3.49 -7.80
CA ASN A 43 19.82 -2.11 -8.28
C ASN A 43 20.74 -1.18 -7.47
N PRO A 44 21.58 -0.33 -8.11
CA PRO A 44 22.47 0.60 -7.41
C PRO A 44 21.77 1.60 -6.45
N ASN A 45 20.49 1.88 -6.66
CA ASN A 45 19.66 2.72 -5.79
C ASN A 45 18.79 1.89 -4.81
N GLY A 46 19.04 0.59 -4.73
CA GLY A 46 18.42 -0.30 -3.77
C GLY A 46 19.02 -0.13 -2.37
N TYR A 47 18.24 -0.48 -1.35
CA TYR A 47 18.58 -0.18 0.05
C TYR A 47 19.92 -0.80 0.47
N TYR A 48 20.27 -1.95 -0.11
CA TYR A 48 21.53 -2.63 0.14
C TYR A 48 22.71 -1.72 -0.24
N HIS A 49 22.73 -1.22 -1.48
CA HIS A 49 23.81 -0.34 -1.97
C HIS A 49 23.80 1.01 -1.26
N LEU A 50 22.63 1.58 -1.03
CA LEU A 50 22.50 2.84 -0.30
C LEU A 50 23.06 2.72 1.12
N PHE A 51 22.74 1.63 1.82
CA PHE A 51 23.27 1.33 3.14
C PHE A 51 24.78 1.13 3.10
N THR A 52 25.30 0.27 2.22
CA THR A 52 26.74 -0.04 2.18
C THR A 52 27.60 1.14 1.75
N ASN A 53 27.12 1.96 0.80
CA ASN A 53 27.84 3.16 0.36
C ASN A 53 27.89 4.20 1.47
N ALA A 54 26.77 4.43 2.17
CA ALA A 54 26.73 5.32 3.32
C ALA A 54 27.58 4.79 4.49
N LEU A 55 27.60 3.48 4.71
CA LEU A 55 28.43 2.83 5.72
C LEU A 55 29.92 3.05 5.46
N HIS A 56 30.38 2.83 4.22
CA HIS A 56 31.77 3.09 3.84
C HIS A 56 32.15 4.57 3.96
N ALA A 57 31.21 5.47 3.66
CA ALA A 57 31.45 6.91 3.81
C ALA A 57 31.53 7.33 5.28
N ALA A 58 30.67 6.77 6.14
CA ALA A 58 30.64 7.05 7.57
C ALA A 58 31.85 6.45 8.30
N HIS A 59 32.32 5.28 7.86
CA HIS A 59 33.40 4.51 8.51
C HIS A 59 34.50 4.11 7.51
N PRO A 60 35.26 5.08 6.94
CA PRO A 60 36.19 4.82 5.84
C PRO A 60 37.40 3.94 6.22
N ALA A 61 37.70 3.80 7.51
CA ALA A 61 38.77 2.93 8.01
C ALA A 61 38.33 1.47 8.17
N ALA A 62 37.02 1.20 8.23
CA ALA A 62 36.48 -0.13 8.41
C ALA A 62 36.31 -0.84 7.05
N ARG A 63 36.51 -2.16 7.04
CA ARG A 63 36.41 -3.04 5.87
C ARG A 63 35.19 -3.96 6.00
N HIS A 64 34.02 -3.35 6.08
CA HIS A 64 32.78 -4.11 6.16
C HIS A 64 32.57 -4.99 4.93
N GLU A 65 32.07 -6.20 5.14
CA GLU A 65 31.62 -7.10 4.07
C GLU A 65 30.09 -7.14 4.10
N ALA A 66 29.44 -7.00 2.94
CA ALA A 66 27.99 -7.11 2.84
C ALA A 66 27.60 -8.24 1.88
N VAL A 67 26.55 -8.98 2.25
CA VAL A 67 26.02 -10.11 1.49
C VAL A 67 24.50 -9.98 1.40
N GLY A 68 23.99 -10.01 0.17
CA GLY A 68 22.56 -9.84 -0.10
C GLY A 68 21.88 -11.14 -0.56
N LEU A 69 21.05 -11.73 0.29
CA LEU A 69 20.29 -12.95 0.02
C LEU A 69 18.80 -12.63 -0.17
N GLY A 70 18.46 -12.10 -1.35
CA GLY A 70 17.09 -11.77 -1.73
C GLY A 70 16.43 -12.83 -2.62
N PHE A 71 15.23 -13.28 -2.24
CA PHE A 71 14.47 -14.29 -2.97
C PHE A 71 13.07 -13.81 -3.37
N SER A 72 12.86 -13.53 -4.66
CA SER A 72 11.60 -12.97 -5.15
C SER A 72 10.42 -13.91 -4.94
N GLY A 73 9.31 -13.39 -4.40
CA GLY A 73 8.09 -14.16 -4.11
C GLY A 73 8.18 -15.13 -2.93
N HIS A 74 9.29 -15.17 -2.19
CA HIS A 74 9.47 -16.09 -1.08
C HIS A 74 8.91 -15.52 0.22
N THR A 75 8.39 -16.41 1.05
CA THR A 75 7.80 -16.13 2.37
C THR A 75 8.74 -16.60 3.48
N VAL A 76 8.37 -16.35 4.74
CA VAL A 76 9.04 -16.99 5.89
C VAL A 76 9.01 -18.52 5.75
N TYR A 77 7.88 -19.08 5.30
CA TYR A 77 7.73 -20.52 5.07
C TYR A 77 8.70 -21.04 4.00
N SER A 78 8.82 -20.34 2.86
CA SER A 78 9.75 -20.77 1.81
C SER A 78 11.21 -20.83 2.30
N TRP A 79 11.58 -19.93 3.21
CA TRP A 79 12.90 -19.92 3.82
C TRP A 79 13.12 -21.10 4.77
N VAL A 80 12.18 -21.35 5.68
CA VAL A 80 12.26 -22.42 6.69
C VAL A 80 12.16 -23.80 6.06
N ASP A 81 11.25 -23.98 5.11
CA ASP A 81 10.88 -25.30 4.61
C ASP A 81 11.67 -25.70 3.37
N SER A 82 12.41 -24.77 2.74
CA SER A 82 13.16 -25.06 1.51
C SER A 82 14.51 -24.35 1.43
N ILE A 83 14.59 -23.02 1.40
CA ILE A 83 15.86 -22.32 1.10
C ILE A 83 16.96 -22.66 2.12
N GLU A 84 16.69 -22.49 3.42
CA GLU A 84 17.70 -22.74 4.45
C GLU A 84 18.10 -24.22 4.51
N PRO A 85 17.17 -25.19 4.62
CA PRO A 85 17.52 -26.60 4.64
C PRO A 85 18.27 -27.07 3.40
N ASP A 86 17.81 -26.69 2.21
CA ASP A 86 18.45 -27.09 0.95
C ASP A 86 19.87 -26.55 0.84
N SER A 87 20.10 -25.32 1.31
CA SER A 87 21.43 -24.69 1.29
C SER A 87 22.48 -25.39 2.18
N ARG A 88 22.09 -26.40 2.96
CA ARG A 88 23.02 -27.24 3.73
C ARG A 88 23.67 -28.31 2.86
N THR A 89 22.99 -28.75 1.80
CA THR A 89 23.42 -29.88 0.96
C THR A 89 23.71 -29.47 -0.48
N ARG A 90 23.13 -28.37 -0.96
CA ARG A 90 23.32 -27.88 -2.32
C ARG A 90 23.43 -26.36 -2.37
N ARG A 91 23.94 -25.86 -3.48
CA ARG A 91 23.96 -24.42 -3.77
C ARG A 91 22.55 -23.92 -4.00
N VAL A 92 22.23 -22.78 -3.38
CA VAL A 92 20.94 -22.09 -3.53
C VAL A 92 21.23 -20.62 -3.89
N PRO A 93 21.28 -20.27 -5.18
CA PRO A 93 21.62 -18.92 -5.62
C PRO A 93 20.47 -17.94 -5.35
N ALA A 94 20.81 -16.74 -4.87
CA ALA A 94 19.84 -15.65 -4.72
C ALA A 94 19.39 -15.13 -6.10
N ASN A 95 18.18 -14.56 -6.18
CA ASN A 95 17.59 -14.10 -7.45
C ASN A 95 18.40 -13.00 -8.17
N THR A 96 19.31 -12.33 -7.48
CA THR A 96 20.02 -11.13 -7.94
C THR A 96 21.34 -11.43 -8.61
N GLY A 97 21.80 -12.68 -8.59
CA GLY A 97 23.16 -13.05 -8.94
C GLY A 97 24.18 -12.62 -7.87
N GLY A 98 25.37 -13.19 -7.95
CA GLY A 98 26.52 -12.81 -7.10
C GLY A 98 26.58 -13.44 -5.70
N PHE A 99 25.44 -13.83 -5.10
CA PHE A 99 25.40 -14.48 -3.79
C PHE A 99 24.62 -15.79 -3.81
N GLU A 100 25.01 -16.73 -2.94
CA GLU A 100 24.32 -18.00 -2.76
C GLU A 100 24.39 -18.42 -1.29
N VAL A 101 23.31 -19.05 -0.80
CA VAL A 101 23.06 -19.21 0.64
C VAL A 101 24.08 -20.13 1.30
N GLN A 102 24.54 -21.18 0.60
CA GLN A 102 25.48 -22.14 1.18
C GLN A 102 26.82 -21.46 1.52
N ALA A 103 27.45 -20.80 0.54
CA ALA A 103 28.66 -20.00 0.77
C ALA A 103 28.43 -18.85 1.76
N ALA A 104 27.29 -18.16 1.67
CA ALA A 104 27.00 -17.05 2.58
C ALA A 104 26.88 -17.47 4.05
N PHE A 105 26.34 -18.66 4.31
CA PHE A 105 26.16 -19.22 5.65
C PHE A 105 27.31 -20.13 6.10
N ALA A 106 28.36 -20.30 5.28
CA ALA A 106 29.55 -21.08 5.64
C ALA A 106 30.55 -20.30 6.54
N ARG A 107 30.34 -18.99 6.69
CA ARG A 107 31.20 -18.10 7.49
C ARG A 107 30.36 -17.36 8.55
N PRO A 108 30.93 -17.07 9.72
CA PRO A 108 30.30 -16.19 10.69
C PRO A 108 29.91 -14.84 10.08
N ALA A 109 28.89 -14.21 10.64
CA ALA A 109 28.50 -12.84 10.36
C ALA A 109 28.54 -12.04 11.67
N GLY A 110 28.92 -10.77 11.63
CA GLY A 110 28.77 -9.88 12.79
C GLY A 110 27.30 -9.48 12.97
N VAL A 111 26.63 -9.21 11.85
CA VAL A 111 25.26 -8.73 11.79
C VAL A 111 24.45 -9.55 10.78
N VAL A 112 23.24 -9.94 11.16
CA VAL A 112 22.22 -10.48 10.25
C VAL A 112 21.02 -9.55 10.27
N VAL A 113 20.50 -9.18 9.10
CA VAL A 113 19.30 -8.35 8.94
C VAL A 113 18.27 -9.14 8.16
N ILE A 114 17.06 -9.32 8.71
CA ILE A 114 15.99 -10.12 8.08
C ILE A 114 14.80 -9.23 7.75
N LEU A 115 14.49 -9.09 6.46
CA LEU A 115 13.33 -8.38 5.92
C LEU A 115 12.45 -9.36 5.14
N LEU A 116 11.45 -9.91 5.82
CA LEU A 116 10.49 -10.89 5.31
C LEU A 116 9.08 -10.58 5.85
N GLY A 117 8.07 -11.17 5.22
CA GLY A 117 6.66 -11.08 5.64
C GLY A 117 5.75 -10.40 4.63
N MET A 118 6.29 -9.68 3.64
CA MET A 118 5.49 -9.04 2.59
C MET A 118 4.72 -10.08 1.77
N ASN A 119 5.41 -11.11 1.29
CA ASN A 119 4.76 -12.17 0.50
C ASN A 119 3.81 -13.03 1.32
N ASP A 120 4.03 -13.18 2.63
CA ASP A 120 3.14 -13.89 3.54
C ASP A 120 1.75 -13.22 3.64
N ILE A 121 1.68 -11.91 3.39
CA ILE A 121 0.45 -11.10 3.36
C ILE A 121 -0.11 -11.01 1.92
N LEU A 122 0.78 -10.93 0.93
CA LEU A 122 0.42 -10.71 -0.48
C LEU A 122 -0.18 -11.96 -1.13
N CYS A 123 0.50 -13.10 -1.02
CA CYS A 123 0.01 -14.42 -1.42
C CYS A 123 -0.32 -15.16 -0.12
N PRO A 124 -1.50 -14.92 0.48
CA PRO A 124 -1.72 -15.05 1.92
C PRO A 124 -1.48 -16.48 2.43
N THR A 125 -0.24 -16.78 2.82
CA THR A 125 0.11 -17.92 3.69
C THR A 125 -0.33 -17.65 5.13
N VAL A 126 -0.70 -16.39 5.41
CA VAL A 126 -1.28 -15.92 6.65
C VAL A 126 -2.73 -15.50 6.42
N ARG A 127 -3.59 -15.79 7.40
CA ARG A 127 -4.98 -15.33 7.48
C ARG A 127 -5.14 -14.31 8.59
N ASP A 128 -6.16 -13.46 8.51
CA ASP A 128 -6.50 -12.47 9.55
C ASP A 128 -7.15 -13.13 10.78
N ASN A 129 -6.41 -14.00 11.48
CA ASN A 129 -6.81 -14.59 12.76
C ASN A 129 -5.58 -14.98 13.60
N ASP A 130 -5.76 -15.09 14.92
CA ASP A 130 -4.64 -15.31 15.84
C ASP A 130 -3.91 -16.62 15.61
N ALA A 131 -4.63 -17.71 15.30
CA ALA A 131 -4.01 -19.01 15.08
C ALA A 131 -3.03 -18.99 13.90
N SER A 132 -3.43 -18.38 12.78
CA SER A 132 -2.58 -18.25 11.60
C SER A 132 -1.38 -17.33 11.83
N LEU A 133 -1.58 -16.22 12.55
CA LEU A 133 -0.53 -15.26 12.86
C LEU A 133 0.51 -15.85 13.84
N LEU A 134 0.06 -16.58 14.86
CA LEU A 134 0.94 -17.29 15.79
C LEU A 134 1.74 -18.38 15.07
N ALA A 135 1.12 -19.16 14.19
CA ALA A 135 1.84 -20.16 13.39
C ALA A 135 2.94 -19.53 12.51
N TRP A 136 2.67 -18.35 11.94
CA TRP A 136 3.69 -17.58 11.22
C TRP A 136 4.83 -17.11 12.13
N LYS A 137 4.54 -16.61 13.34
CA LYS A 137 5.56 -16.21 14.33
C LYS A 137 6.45 -17.40 14.73
N GLU A 138 5.86 -18.58 14.95
CA GLU A 138 6.60 -19.81 15.26
C GLU A 138 7.56 -20.20 14.13
N LYS A 139 7.10 -20.13 12.87
CA LYS A 139 7.95 -20.34 11.70
C LYS A 139 9.07 -19.31 11.61
N TYR A 140 8.77 -18.05 11.87
CA TYR A 140 9.79 -17.00 11.87
C TYR A 140 10.83 -17.24 12.98
N ARG A 141 10.42 -17.69 14.17
CA ARG A 141 11.35 -18.08 15.25
C ARG A 141 12.28 -19.22 14.80
N ALA A 142 11.72 -20.26 14.16
CA ALA A 142 12.52 -21.36 13.64
C ALA A 142 13.57 -20.88 12.63
N LEU A 143 13.21 -19.96 11.73
CA LEU A 143 14.14 -19.36 10.77
C LEU A 143 15.27 -18.61 11.48
N VAL A 144 14.94 -17.71 12.42
CA VAL A 144 15.91 -16.92 13.17
C VAL A 144 16.92 -17.82 13.85
N ARG A 145 16.44 -18.86 14.55
CA ARG A 145 17.31 -19.83 15.25
C ARG A 145 18.19 -20.61 14.27
N ALA A 146 17.65 -21.05 13.14
CA ALA A 146 18.40 -21.78 12.11
C ALA A 146 19.54 -20.94 11.52
N ILE A 147 19.27 -19.67 11.18
CA ILE A 147 20.29 -18.76 10.65
C ILE A 147 21.35 -18.50 11.73
N ARG A 148 20.95 -18.19 12.97
CA ARG A 148 21.88 -17.92 14.08
C ARG A 148 22.79 -19.10 14.39
N ALA A 149 22.28 -20.33 14.29
CA ALA A 149 23.08 -21.53 14.48
C ALA A 149 24.17 -21.69 13.41
N ARG A 150 23.97 -21.16 12.20
CA ARG A 150 24.92 -21.28 11.09
C ARG A 150 25.95 -20.16 11.03
N VAL A 151 25.52 -18.92 11.25
CA VAL A 151 26.40 -17.74 11.07
C VAL A 151 26.78 -17.05 12.38
N THR A 152 26.29 -17.56 13.53
CA THR A 152 26.66 -17.12 14.89
C THR A 152 26.75 -15.60 15.05
N PRO A 153 25.68 -14.84 14.70
CA PRO A 153 25.76 -13.39 14.68
C PRO A 153 25.78 -12.79 16.07
N ARG A 154 26.56 -11.72 16.23
CA ARG A 154 26.54 -10.88 17.44
C ARG A 154 25.24 -10.09 17.53
N VAL A 155 24.75 -9.61 16.39
CA VAL A 155 23.50 -8.84 16.29
C VAL A 155 22.59 -9.46 15.23
N THR A 156 21.35 -9.74 15.58
CA THR A 156 20.30 -10.07 14.61
C THR A 156 19.27 -8.95 14.62
N VAL A 157 18.95 -8.42 13.45
CA VAL A 157 17.98 -7.35 13.24
C VAL A 157 16.78 -7.94 12.51
N LEU A 158 15.59 -7.85 13.10
CA LEU A 158 14.33 -8.20 12.47
C LEU A 158 13.66 -6.92 11.98
N CYS A 159 13.47 -6.79 10.67
CA CYS A 159 12.81 -5.63 10.09
C CYS A 159 11.30 -5.77 10.21
N GLU A 160 10.63 -4.65 10.48
CA GLU A 160 9.20 -4.58 10.29
C GLU A 160 8.82 -4.84 8.81
N ILE A 161 7.64 -5.43 8.60
CA ILE A 161 7.13 -5.68 7.26
C ILE A 161 6.83 -4.33 6.58
N THR A 162 7.15 -4.17 5.30
CA THR A 162 6.84 -2.95 4.56
C THR A 162 5.33 -2.85 4.24
N PRO A 163 4.79 -1.64 3.98
CA PRO A 163 3.35 -1.48 3.70
C PRO A 163 2.92 -2.14 2.39
N LEU A 164 1.68 -2.65 2.35
CA LEU A 164 1.03 -3.19 1.14
C LEU A 164 0.09 -2.19 0.45
N THR A 165 -0.11 -1.02 1.03
CA THR A 165 -0.80 0.14 0.46
C THR A 165 -0.23 1.38 1.13
N GLU A 166 -0.42 2.56 0.55
CA GLU A 166 0.06 3.78 1.20
C GLU A 166 -0.89 4.33 2.28
N ASP A 167 -2.10 3.74 2.44
CA ASP A 167 -3.00 4.02 3.56
C ASP A 167 -2.74 3.06 4.72
N PRO A 168 -2.26 3.52 5.89
CA PRO A 168 -2.03 2.66 7.06
C PRO A 168 -3.32 2.02 7.61
N ARG A 169 -4.50 2.57 7.29
CA ARG A 169 -5.80 2.08 7.77
C ARG A 169 -6.34 0.92 6.93
N SER A 170 -5.68 0.57 5.82
CA SER A 170 -6.16 -0.49 4.92
C SER A 170 -6.23 -1.84 5.65
N PRO A 171 -7.23 -2.69 5.36
CA PRO A 171 -7.33 -4.01 5.97
C PRO A 171 -6.04 -4.86 5.86
N LYS A 172 -5.33 -4.81 4.73
CA LYS A 172 -4.03 -5.49 4.60
C LYS A 172 -2.96 -4.89 5.53
N ASN A 173 -2.88 -3.56 5.64
CA ASN A 173 -1.94 -2.92 6.56
C ASN A 173 -2.27 -3.16 8.04
N ARG A 174 -3.54 -3.37 8.41
CA ARG A 174 -3.91 -3.77 9.79
C ARG A 174 -3.36 -5.16 10.16
N VAL A 175 -3.40 -6.12 9.24
CA VAL A 175 -2.79 -7.46 9.45
C VAL A 175 -1.26 -7.35 9.47
N ARG A 176 -0.69 -6.57 8.55
CA ARG A 176 0.74 -6.20 8.59
C ARG A 176 1.15 -5.65 9.95
N ASP A 177 0.37 -4.76 10.55
CA ASP A 177 0.68 -4.17 11.86
C ASP A 177 0.64 -5.21 12.98
N ARG A 178 -0.29 -6.18 12.92
CA ARG A 178 -0.30 -7.32 13.85
C ARG A 178 0.95 -8.16 13.70
N MET A 179 1.35 -8.47 12.47
CA MET A 179 2.57 -9.24 12.19
C MET A 179 3.83 -8.46 12.61
N THR A 180 3.89 -7.14 12.40
CA THR A 180 4.97 -6.28 12.86
C THR A 180 5.10 -6.27 14.39
N ARG A 181 3.98 -6.25 15.12
CA ARG A 181 4.00 -6.44 16.59
C ARG A 181 4.56 -7.81 16.96
N MET A 182 4.14 -8.87 16.27
CA MET A 182 4.69 -10.21 16.50
C MET A 182 6.18 -10.32 16.16
N THR A 183 6.68 -9.59 15.16
CA THR A 183 8.11 -9.47 14.87
C THR A 183 8.85 -8.80 16.03
N ALA A 184 8.29 -7.74 16.61
CA ALA A 184 8.88 -7.07 17.77
C ALA A 184 8.89 -7.95 19.02
N ASP A 185 7.79 -8.67 19.29
CA ASP A 185 7.71 -9.65 20.38
C ASP A 185 8.75 -10.77 20.18
N LEU A 186 8.85 -11.30 18.95
CA LEU A 186 9.84 -12.31 18.60
C LEU A 186 11.26 -11.78 18.79
N ALA A 187 11.52 -10.53 18.39
CA ALA A 187 12.82 -9.91 18.57
C ALA A 187 13.19 -9.84 20.07
N ALA A 188 12.25 -9.44 20.93
CA ALA A 188 12.48 -9.43 22.38
C ALA A 188 12.75 -10.86 22.92
N GLU A 189 11.93 -11.84 22.55
CA GLU A 189 12.05 -13.24 22.97
C GLU A 189 13.40 -13.87 22.56
N GLU A 190 13.87 -13.57 21.35
CA GLU A 190 15.13 -14.09 20.81
C GLU A 190 16.31 -13.15 21.04
N SER A 191 16.16 -12.08 21.84
CA SER A 191 17.23 -11.09 22.08
C SER A 191 17.82 -10.50 20.79
N CYS A 192 16.97 -10.24 19.81
CA CYS A 192 17.27 -9.54 18.58
C CYS A 192 16.88 -8.05 18.69
N VAL A 193 17.23 -7.26 17.67
CA VAL A 193 16.85 -5.85 17.54
C VAL A 193 15.77 -5.71 16.48
N THR A 194 14.84 -4.76 16.64
CA THR A 194 13.83 -4.46 15.62
C THR A 194 14.23 -3.23 14.81
N ALA A 195 14.14 -3.29 13.48
CA ALA A 195 14.27 -2.13 12.60
C ALA A 195 12.91 -1.64 12.12
N ALA A 196 12.58 -0.37 12.38
CA ALA A 196 11.28 0.25 12.11
C ALA A 196 11.05 0.59 10.61
N THR A 197 11.33 -0.37 9.72
CA THR A 197 11.33 -0.21 8.25
C THR A 197 9.96 0.15 7.68
N GLY A 198 8.87 -0.41 8.19
CA GLY A 198 7.53 -0.06 7.71
C GLY A 198 7.05 1.30 8.23
N ALA A 199 7.33 1.63 9.49
CA ALA A 199 7.08 2.98 10.01
C ALA A 199 7.87 4.05 9.22
N ALA A 200 9.14 3.80 8.90
CA ALA A 200 9.95 4.70 8.08
C ALA A 200 9.37 4.92 6.68
N LEU A 201 8.79 3.89 6.06
CA LEU A 201 8.11 4.04 4.76
C LEU A 201 6.85 4.92 4.87
N PHE A 202 6.03 4.76 5.91
CA PHE A 202 4.87 5.63 6.11
C PHE A 202 5.26 7.09 6.36
N ASP A 203 6.34 7.34 7.11
CA ASP A 203 6.88 8.69 7.27
C ASP A 203 7.27 9.28 5.91
N VAL A 204 8.05 8.54 5.10
CA VAL A 204 8.49 9.01 3.78
C VAL A 204 7.32 9.19 2.82
N ILE A 205 6.29 8.34 2.84
CA ILE A 205 5.03 8.56 2.10
C ILE A 205 4.45 9.92 2.46
N GLY A 206 4.25 10.19 3.76
CA GLY A 206 3.70 11.46 4.21
C GLY A 206 4.55 12.67 3.79
N ARG A 207 5.87 12.57 3.92
CA ARG A 207 6.80 13.64 3.52
C ARG A 207 6.81 13.87 2.01
N CYS A 208 6.78 12.80 1.21
CA CYS A 208 6.75 12.91 -0.25
C CYS A 208 5.42 13.49 -0.75
N ARG A 209 4.28 13.08 -0.17
CA ARG A 209 2.96 13.63 -0.54
C ARG A 209 2.83 15.12 -0.23
N ARG A 210 3.48 15.61 0.84
CA ARG A 210 3.60 17.05 1.14
C ARG A 210 4.43 17.80 0.11
N ALA A 211 5.49 17.20 -0.42
CA ALA A 211 6.31 17.81 -1.46
C ALA A 211 5.62 17.77 -2.84
N ARG A 212 5.03 16.62 -3.16
CA ARG A 212 4.40 16.30 -4.45
C ARG A 212 3.23 15.32 -4.24
N GLN A 213 2.01 15.81 -4.44
CA GLN A 213 0.78 15.08 -4.09
C GLN A 213 0.58 13.75 -4.82
N ASP A 214 1.14 13.58 -6.02
CA ASP A 214 1.05 12.38 -6.86
C ASP A 214 2.27 11.44 -6.73
N TYR A 215 3.25 11.75 -5.87
CA TYR A 215 4.42 10.90 -5.67
C TYR A 215 4.13 9.60 -4.90
N HIS A 216 4.35 8.45 -5.55
CA HIS A 216 4.25 7.12 -4.94
C HIS A 216 5.59 6.65 -4.39
N VAL A 217 5.61 6.24 -3.13
CA VAL A 217 6.74 5.55 -2.52
C VAL A 217 6.62 4.05 -2.72
N ILE A 218 5.41 3.50 -2.93
CA ILE A 218 5.17 2.07 -3.16
C ILE A 218 4.18 1.92 -4.34
N PRO A 219 4.61 2.24 -5.57
CA PRO A 219 3.73 2.43 -6.72
C PRO A 219 2.95 1.19 -7.15
N ASP A 220 3.50 0.00 -6.87
CA ASP A 220 2.85 -1.27 -7.17
C ASP A 220 2.24 -1.93 -5.93
N THR A 221 2.17 -1.19 -4.82
CA THR A 221 1.61 -1.62 -3.53
C THR A 221 2.42 -2.72 -2.83
N VAL A 222 3.67 -3.00 -3.26
CA VAL A 222 4.54 -4.03 -2.68
C VAL A 222 5.99 -3.56 -2.57
N HIS A 223 6.56 -3.07 -3.67
CA HIS A 223 7.96 -2.74 -3.81
C HIS A 223 8.18 -1.23 -3.63
N PRO A 224 9.01 -0.82 -2.66
CA PRO A 224 9.36 0.58 -2.49
C PRO A 224 10.09 1.15 -3.72
N GLN A 225 9.64 2.30 -4.21
CA GLN A 225 10.25 3.03 -5.31
C GLN A 225 11.62 3.60 -4.92
N GLN A 226 12.54 3.53 -5.86
CA GLN A 226 13.90 4.03 -5.70
C GLN A 226 14.01 5.52 -6.07
N PRO A 227 14.91 6.30 -5.42
CA PRO A 227 15.71 5.89 -4.26
C PRO A 227 14.94 6.01 -2.93
N LEU A 228 13.86 6.79 -2.87
CA LEU A 228 13.27 7.27 -1.61
C LEU A 228 12.75 6.17 -0.67
N GLY A 229 12.01 5.19 -1.19
CA GLY A 229 11.53 4.07 -0.38
C GLY A 229 12.66 3.18 0.13
N HIS A 230 13.70 2.98 -0.67
CA HIS A 230 14.88 2.21 -0.27
C HIS A 230 15.79 2.98 0.70
N LEU A 231 15.90 4.30 0.60
CA LEU A 231 16.58 5.15 1.59
C LEU A 231 15.88 5.04 2.96
N ALA A 232 14.54 5.04 2.99
CA ALA A 232 13.78 4.87 4.23
C ALA A 232 14.11 3.53 4.92
N ILE A 233 14.20 2.44 4.15
CA ILE A 233 14.58 1.12 4.66
C ILE A 233 16.01 1.12 5.20
N ALA A 234 16.97 1.61 4.42
CA ALA A 234 18.37 1.67 4.82
C ALA A 234 18.56 2.50 6.10
N ARG A 235 17.89 3.66 6.18
CA ARG A 235 17.89 4.55 7.34
C ARG A 235 17.34 3.85 8.58
N ALA A 236 16.24 3.12 8.47
CA ALA A 236 15.66 2.37 9.59
C ALA A 236 16.58 1.24 10.08
N MET A 237 17.30 0.57 9.18
CA MET A 237 18.30 -0.44 9.53
C MET A 237 19.49 0.19 10.28
N ALA A 238 19.99 1.34 9.82
CA ALA A 238 21.08 2.07 10.49
C ALA A 238 20.68 2.53 11.90
N ALA A 239 19.48 3.08 12.05
CA ALA A 239 18.94 3.49 13.34
C ALA A 239 18.79 2.31 14.32
N ALA A 240 18.36 1.14 13.82
CA ALA A 240 18.28 -0.08 14.63
C ALA A 240 19.66 -0.53 15.14
N LEU A 241 20.69 -0.35 14.32
CA LEU A 241 22.08 -0.62 14.69
C LEU A 241 22.70 0.46 15.58
N ARG A 242 21.96 1.52 15.91
CA ARG A 242 22.41 2.64 16.76
C ARG A 242 23.67 3.31 16.22
N ASP A 243 23.79 3.36 14.91
CA ASP A 243 24.91 4.02 14.24
C ASP A 243 24.51 5.44 13.84
N ASP A 244 24.81 6.41 14.71
CA ASP A 244 24.38 7.81 14.53
C ASP A 244 24.98 8.44 13.27
N ALA A 245 26.24 8.13 12.96
CA ALA A 245 26.92 8.67 11.78
C ALA A 245 26.29 8.16 10.48
N LEU A 246 26.04 6.85 10.39
CA LEU A 246 25.35 6.25 9.25
C LEU A 246 23.91 6.75 9.14
N THR A 247 23.19 6.84 10.26
CA THR A 247 21.80 7.34 10.30
C THR A 247 21.73 8.78 9.81
N ALA A 248 22.62 9.66 10.28
CA ALA A 248 22.67 11.06 9.86
C ALA A 248 22.99 11.22 8.35
N ALA A 249 23.91 10.40 7.81
CA ALA A 249 24.22 10.40 6.39
C ALA A 249 23.01 10.01 5.53
N LEU A 250 22.26 9.00 5.96
CA LEU A 250 21.05 8.54 5.28
C LEU A 250 19.88 9.52 5.43
N ASP A 251 19.73 10.17 6.59
CA ASP A 251 18.76 11.25 6.80
C ASP A 251 19.04 12.43 5.86
N ALA A 252 20.30 12.89 5.77
CA ALA A 252 20.68 13.96 4.85
C ALA A 252 20.40 13.61 3.38
N ALA A 253 20.69 12.36 2.97
CA ALA A 253 20.40 11.90 1.62
C ALA A 253 18.89 11.85 1.33
N LEU A 254 18.09 11.37 2.30
CA LEU A 254 16.64 11.32 2.20
C LEU A 254 16.03 12.72 2.09
N ASP A 255 16.45 13.64 2.95
CA ASP A 255 16.00 15.03 2.99
C ASP A 255 16.29 15.75 1.66
N ALA A 256 17.50 15.61 1.13
CA ALA A 256 17.89 16.20 -0.14
C ALA A 256 17.03 15.67 -1.31
N ARG A 257 16.71 14.38 -1.32
CA ARG A 257 15.88 13.76 -2.37
C ARG A 257 14.42 14.18 -2.28
N ILE A 258 13.88 14.35 -1.07
CA ILE A 258 12.52 14.87 -0.87
C ILE A 258 12.45 16.36 -1.25
N ALA A 259 13.46 17.15 -0.87
CA ALA A 259 13.53 18.55 -1.26
C ALA A 259 13.49 18.72 -2.80
N ALA A 260 14.19 17.84 -3.53
CA ALA A 260 14.18 17.80 -4.99
C ALA A 260 12.82 17.44 -5.62
N LEU A 261 11.86 16.90 -4.87
CA LEU A 261 10.49 16.69 -5.36
C LEU A 261 9.66 17.98 -5.36
N THR A 262 10.06 18.98 -4.58
CA THR A 262 9.30 20.21 -4.38
C THR A 262 9.46 21.11 -5.61
N PRO A 263 8.37 21.49 -6.30
CA PRO A 263 8.44 22.46 -7.39
C PRO A 263 8.98 23.82 -6.91
N ALA A 264 9.63 24.56 -7.82
CA ALA A 264 10.14 25.89 -7.51
C ALA A 264 9.02 26.92 -7.22
N GLU A 265 7.88 26.77 -7.89
CA GLU A 265 6.76 27.68 -7.73
C GLU A 265 5.95 27.39 -6.45
N PRO A 266 5.47 28.43 -5.75
CA PRO A 266 4.58 28.26 -4.61
C PRO A 266 3.26 27.61 -5.02
N GLY A 267 2.64 26.86 -4.11
CA GLY A 267 1.34 26.26 -4.37
C GLY A 267 0.86 25.34 -3.26
N VAL A 268 -0.15 24.53 -3.57
CA VAL A 268 -0.79 23.63 -2.60
C VAL A 268 -0.63 22.19 -3.06
N THR A 269 -0.29 21.30 -2.14
CA THR A 269 -0.49 19.85 -2.33
C THR A 269 -1.69 19.39 -1.56
N VAL A 270 -2.42 18.45 -2.13
CA VAL A 270 -3.64 17.93 -1.53
C VAL A 270 -3.61 16.41 -1.51
N TRP A 271 -3.90 15.82 -0.36
CA TRP A 271 -3.98 14.38 -0.16
C TRP A 271 -5.41 13.97 0.19
N PHE A 272 -6.08 13.39 -0.79
CA PHE A 272 -7.44 12.87 -0.68
C PHE A 272 -7.45 11.47 -0.08
N LYS A 273 -8.20 11.29 1.01
CA LYS A 273 -8.25 10.07 1.82
C LYS A 273 -9.70 9.62 2.00
N PRO A 274 -10.18 8.64 1.21
CA PRO A 274 -11.44 7.97 1.51
C PRO A 274 -11.33 7.13 2.78
N GLN A 275 -12.48 6.74 3.34
CA GLN A 275 -12.54 5.82 4.47
C GLN A 275 -12.48 4.37 3.96
N PRO A 276 -11.46 3.57 4.31
CA PRO A 276 -11.41 2.17 3.92
C PRO A 276 -12.54 1.37 4.57
N GLY A 277 -13.15 0.47 3.80
CA GLY A 277 -14.13 -0.51 4.27
C GLY A 277 -15.41 0.07 4.88
N CYS A 278 -15.75 1.34 4.61
CA CYS A 278 -17.00 1.92 5.11
C CYS A 278 -18.22 1.24 4.47
N ALA A 279 -19.29 1.06 5.25
CA ALA A 279 -20.50 0.43 4.79
C ALA A 279 -21.25 1.32 3.78
N ALA A 280 -21.80 0.69 2.73
CA ALA A 280 -22.59 1.37 1.70
C ALA A 280 -24.03 1.61 2.17
N ASN A 281 -24.21 2.52 3.14
CA ASN A 281 -25.49 2.79 3.80
C ASN A 281 -26.29 3.96 3.18
N GLY A 282 -25.70 4.70 2.25
CA GLY A 282 -26.33 5.87 1.64
C GLY A 282 -25.49 6.46 0.51
N GLU A 283 -26.07 7.41 -0.21
CA GLU A 283 -25.42 8.12 -1.33
C GLU A 283 -24.33 9.09 -0.85
N GLU A 284 -24.57 9.77 0.27
CA GLU A 284 -23.60 10.69 0.83
C GLU A 284 -22.40 9.95 1.42
N GLN A 285 -21.22 10.34 0.97
CA GLN A 285 -19.95 9.77 1.41
C GLN A 285 -19.18 10.78 2.24
N GLN A 286 -18.34 10.27 3.14
CA GLN A 286 -17.43 11.07 3.96
C GLN A 286 -15.98 10.86 3.49
N TYR A 287 -15.23 11.96 3.39
CA TYR A 287 -13.83 11.97 2.98
C TYR A 287 -12.99 12.85 3.89
N THR A 288 -11.68 12.58 3.94
CA THR A 288 -10.69 13.47 4.54
C THR A 288 -9.79 14.05 3.46
N LEU A 289 -9.42 15.33 3.62
CA LEU A 289 -8.53 16.04 2.72
C LEU A 289 -7.45 16.75 3.54
N ASP A 290 -6.21 16.32 3.38
CA ASP A 290 -5.06 17.01 3.97
C ASP A 290 -4.45 17.95 2.92
N CYS A 291 -4.29 19.20 3.29
CA CYS A 291 -3.77 20.28 2.47
C CYS A 291 -2.46 20.78 3.06
N HIS A 292 -1.46 21.03 2.22
CA HIS A 292 -0.19 21.58 2.64
C HIS A 292 0.24 22.73 1.74
N TRP A 293 0.65 23.82 2.37
CA TRP A 293 1.20 24.99 1.71
C TRP A 293 2.66 24.72 1.36
N ARG A 294 3.03 25.04 0.13
CA ARG A 294 4.41 25.02 -0.34
C ARG A 294 4.81 26.45 -0.70
N PRO A 295 5.77 27.04 0.01
CA PRO A 295 6.12 28.43 -0.19
C PRO A 295 6.92 28.69 -1.47
N GLY A 296 7.39 27.65 -2.17
CA GLY A 296 8.29 27.79 -3.32
C GLY A 296 9.73 28.13 -2.91
N SER A 297 10.59 28.39 -3.91
CA SER A 297 11.99 28.79 -3.72
C SER A 297 12.36 29.96 -4.66
N PRO A 298 12.69 31.17 -4.13
CA PRO A 298 12.68 31.53 -2.71
C PRO A 298 11.25 31.54 -2.12
N PRO A 299 11.10 31.43 -0.78
CA PRO A 299 9.80 31.35 -0.13
C PRO A 299 8.94 32.60 -0.36
N ALA A 300 7.72 32.45 -0.89
CA ALA A 300 6.80 33.56 -1.11
C ALA A 300 6.11 34.04 0.18
N ALA A 301 5.70 33.11 1.05
CA ALA A 301 5.15 33.38 2.38
C ALA A 301 5.29 32.12 3.25
N ALA A 302 5.54 32.28 4.55
CA ALA A 302 5.70 31.14 5.46
C ALA A 302 4.38 30.41 5.75
N GLU A 303 3.25 31.10 5.62
CA GLU A 303 1.92 30.59 5.99
C GLU A 303 0.89 30.88 4.90
N ALA A 304 -0.18 30.09 4.90
CA ALA A 304 -1.34 30.25 4.05
C ALA A 304 -2.64 30.01 4.83
N ARG A 305 -3.70 30.72 4.43
CA ARG A 305 -5.06 30.45 4.89
C ARG A 305 -5.78 29.58 3.85
N PHE A 306 -6.33 28.45 4.27
CA PHE A 306 -7.00 27.53 3.37
C PHE A 306 -8.52 27.74 3.35
N ALA A 307 -9.13 27.50 2.19
CA ALA A 307 -10.57 27.35 2.04
C ALA A 307 -10.89 26.34 0.92
N LEU A 308 -12.17 25.96 0.82
CA LEU A 308 -12.65 25.01 -0.19
C LEU A 308 -13.74 25.66 -1.05
N GLU A 309 -13.64 25.45 -2.36
CA GLU A 309 -14.74 25.67 -3.30
C GLU A 309 -15.35 24.28 -3.60
N LEU A 310 -16.61 24.10 -3.18
CA LEU A 310 -17.29 22.80 -3.21
C LEU A 310 -18.36 22.72 -4.30
N PRO A 311 -18.62 21.53 -4.88
CA PRO A 311 -19.80 21.31 -5.69
C PRO A 311 -21.10 21.62 -4.95
N LYS A 312 -22.17 21.90 -5.71
CA LYS A 312 -23.51 22.07 -5.13
C LYS A 312 -23.92 20.83 -4.32
N GLY A 313 -24.41 21.05 -3.11
CA GLY A 313 -24.88 19.99 -2.20
C GLY A 313 -23.78 19.32 -1.38
N TRP A 314 -22.51 19.66 -1.62
CA TRP A 314 -21.40 19.24 -0.77
C TRP A 314 -21.20 20.21 0.38
N ARG A 315 -20.70 19.68 1.50
CA ARG A 315 -20.28 20.48 2.65
C ARG A 315 -18.92 20.02 3.15
N ALA A 316 -18.24 20.88 3.89
CA ALA A 316 -16.99 20.53 4.55
C ALA A 316 -16.87 21.24 5.89
N GLU A 317 -16.07 20.63 6.76
CA GLU A 317 -15.68 21.15 8.07
C GLU A 317 -14.16 21.18 8.14
N CYS A 318 -13.59 22.31 8.56
CA CYS A 318 -12.16 22.40 8.84
C CYS A 318 -11.89 21.77 10.20
N ALA A 319 -11.32 20.56 10.21
CA ALA A 319 -11.00 19.84 11.44
C ALA A 319 -9.77 20.46 12.14
N SER A 320 -8.81 20.95 11.35
CA SER A 320 -7.67 21.72 11.88
C SER A 320 -7.06 22.60 10.79
N GLN A 321 -6.50 23.74 11.18
CA GLN A 321 -5.67 24.57 10.32
C GLN A 321 -4.49 25.13 11.12
N ARG A 322 -3.29 24.98 10.57
CA ARG A 322 -2.01 25.52 11.03
C ARG A 322 -1.40 26.29 9.86
N GLY A 323 -0.47 27.21 10.13
CA GLY A 323 0.06 28.14 9.13
C GLY A 323 0.43 27.49 7.78
N ASP A 324 0.96 26.27 7.78
CA ASP A 324 1.39 25.55 6.58
C ASP A 324 0.49 24.36 6.18
N ALA A 325 -0.58 24.06 6.92
CA ALA A 325 -1.40 22.87 6.67
C ALA A 325 -2.85 22.99 7.15
N ALA A 326 -3.77 22.33 6.47
CA ALA A 326 -5.16 22.20 6.91
C ALA A 326 -5.68 20.78 6.67
N THR A 327 -6.59 20.32 7.52
CA THR A 327 -7.34 19.07 7.32
C THR A 327 -8.82 19.39 7.28
N PHE A 328 -9.49 18.94 6.22
CA PHE A 328 -10.92 19.07 6.04
C PHE A 328 -11.60 17.71 6.05
N THR A 329 -12.76 17.64 6.68
CA THR A 329 -13.73 16.55 6.46
C THR A 329 -14.75 17.02 5.45
N LEU A 330 -15.03 16.22 4.42
CA LEU A 330 -15.99 16.52 3.36
C LEU A 330 -17.14 15.52 3.38
N TRP A 331 -18.33 16.00 3.05
CA TRP A 331 -19.51 15.19 2.84
C TRP A 331 -20.19 15.57 1.53
N GLY A 332 -20.53 14.56 0.74
CA GLY A 332 -21.32 14.75 -0.48
C GLY A 332 -21.46 13.47 -1.30
N ALA A 333 -22.32 13.55 -2.32
CA ALA A 333 -22.52 12.47 -3.28
C ALA A 333 -21.74 12.77 -4.58
N PRO A 334 -20.74 11.95 -4.96
CA PRO A 334 -19.99 12.13 -6.20
C PRO A 334 -20.82 11.66 -7.41
N ALA A 335 -21.76 12.51 -7.84
CA ALA A 335 -22.71 12.20 -8.90
C ALA A 335 -22.12 12.25 -10.32
N ARG A 336 -20.84 12.58 -10.47
CA ARG A 336 -20.08 12.57 -11.73
C ARG A 336 -18.92 11.59 -11.61
N LEU A 337 -18.45 11.04 -12.73
CA LEU A 337 -17.30 10.14 -12.76
C LEU A 337 -16.11 10.76 -12.02
N GLN A 338 -15.93 12.07 -12.19
CA GLN A 338 -14.99 12.91 -11.48
C GLN A 338 -15.72 14.17 -11.01
N THR A 339 -15.70 14.40 -9.70
CA THR A 339 -16.36 15.53 -9.04
C THR A 339 -15.27 16.51 -8.57
N PRO A 340 -15.24 17.75 -9.08
CA PRO A 340 -14.17 18.70 -8.76
C PRO A 340 -14.33 19.28 -7.36
N VAL A 341 -13.27 19.28 -6.57
CA VAL A 341 -13.16 20.05 -5.33
C VAL A 341 -11.90 20.91 -5.44
N THR A 342 -12.01 22.22 -5.21
CA THR A 342 -10.86 23.13 -5.30
C THR A 342 -10.45 23.57 -3.91
N VAL A 343 -9.18 23.38 -3.58
CA VAL A 343 -8.53 23.97 -2.42
C VAL A 343 -7.96 25.32 -2.83
N THR A 344 -8.30 26.36 -2.10
CA THR A 344 -7.65 27.67 -2.19
C THR A 344 -6.69 27.85 -1.02
N ALA A 345 -5.56 28.49 -1.28
CA ALA A 345 -4.61 28.93 -0.25
C ALA A 345 -4.25 30.40 -0.50
N ASP A 346 -4.60 31.26 0.45
CA ASP A 346 -4.24 32.68 0.42
C ASP A 346 -2.92 32.89 1.16
N ALA A 347 -1.89 33.32 0.43
CA ALA A 347 -0.53 33.47 0.93
C ALA A 347 0.17 34.66 0.25
N GLY A 348 0.74 35.58 1.04
CA GLY A 348 1.48 36.74 0.52
C GLY A 348 0.64 37.65 -0.40
N GLY A 349 -0.65 37.81 -0.14
CA GLY A 349 -1.56 38.63 -0.96
C GLY A 349 -1.97 37.99 -2.29
N LYS A 350 -1.67 36.71 -2.52
CA LYS A 350 -2.08 35.93 -3.70
C LYS A 350 -2.90 34.71 -3.28
N THR A 351 -3.83 34.31 -4.14
CA THR A 351 -4.62 33.07 -3.98
C THR A 351 -4.10 32.01 -4.93
N TYR A 352 -3.70 30.87 -4.37
CA TYR A 352 -3.30 29.69 -5.11
C TYR A 352 -4.45 28.69 -5.13
N ARG A 353 -4.64 27.99 -6.25
CA ARG A 353 -5.73 27.03 -6.44
C ARG A 353 -5.19 25.67 -6.83
N GLN A 354 -5.70 24.63 -6.18
CA GLN A 354 -5.47 23.23 -6.57
C GLN A 354 -6.80 22.50 -6.61
N THR A 355 -7.21 22.05 -7.80
CA THR A 355 -8.43 21.24 -7.97
C THR A 355 -8.06 19.76 -7.94
N LEU A 356 -8.77 18.99 -7.12
CA LEU A 356 -8.77 17.53 -7.16
C LEU A 356 -10.06 17.02 -7.80
N GLN A 357 -9.97 15.84 -8.41
CA GLN A 357 -11.11 15.14 -9.00
C GLN A 357 -11.46 13.94 -8.12
N ILE A 358 -12.53 14.06 -7.31
CA ILE A 358 -13.02 12.97 -6.48
C ILE A 358 -13.78 11.99 -7.39
N PRO A 359 -13.35 10.72 -7.50
CA PRO A 359 -14.01 9.77 -8.39
C PRO A 359 -15.35 9.30 -7.83
N ALA A 360 -16.29 8.99 -8.73
CA ALA A 360 -17.49 8.24 -8.38
C ALA A 360 -17.09 6.93 -7.69
N PRO A 361 -17.69 6.54 -6.55
CA PRO A 361 -17.33 5.31 -5.88
C PRO A 361 -17.94 4.09 -6.56
N TRP A 362 -17.39 2.92 -6.27
CA TRP A 362 -18.06 1.64 -6.47
C TRP A 362 -18.70 1.19 -5.17
N ARG A 363 -19.86 0.55 -5.29
CA ARG A 363 -20.39 -0.26 -4.20
C ARG A 363 -19.90 -1.69 -4.41
N VAL A 364 -19.19 -2.22 -3.42
CA VAL A 364 -18.38 -3.43 -3.57
C VAL A 364 -18.68 -4.40 -2.45
N MET A 365 -18.58 -5.68 -2.79
CA MET A 365 -18.78 -6.79 -1.90
C MET A 365 -17.70 -7.85 -2.16
N CYS A 366 -17.05 -8.34 -1.11
CA CYS A 366 -15.92 -9.27 -1.18
C CYS A 366 -16.13 -10.44 -0.22
N GLY A 367 -15.61 -11.63 -0.54
CA GLY A 367 -15.32 -12.64 0.49
C GLY A 367 -15.78 -14.08 0.28
N PRO A 368 -16.73 -14.42 -0.63
CA PRO A 368 -16.97 -15.84 -0.94
C PRO A 368 -15.75 -16.43 -1.66
N ASP A 369 -15.32 -17.63 -1.28
CA ASP A 369 -14.38 -18.40 -2.11
C ASP A 369 -15.07 -18.79 -3.41
N ASN A 370 -14.37 -18.65 -4.53
CA ASN A 370 -14.82 -19.15 -5.83
C ASN A 370 -13.70 -19.87 -6.57
N GLY A 371 -12.93 -20.70 -5.87
CA GLY A 371 -11.83 -21.48 -6.45
C GLY A 371 -12.23 -22.36 -7.62
N GLY A 372 -13.48 -22.84 -7.63
CA GLY A 372 -14.02 -23.66 -8.72
C GLY A 372 -14.14 -22.95 -10.08
N ALA A 373 -14.03 -21.62 -10.13
CA ALA A 373 -13.99 -20.88 -11.39
C ALA A 373 -12.63 -20.98 -12.12
N TRP A 374 -11.65 -21.68 -11.53
CA TRP A 374 -10.30 -21.85 -12.08
C TRP A 374 -10.03 -23.32 -12.40
N GLY A 375 -9.89 -23.62 -13.69
CA GLY A 375 -9.52 -24.95 -14.17
C GLY A 375 -8.03 -25.24 -14.05
N ALA A 376 -7.64 -26.47 -14.43
CA ALA A 376 -6.24 -26.86 -14.55
C ALA A 376 -5.43 -25.87 -15.40
N GLY A 377 -4.19 -25.60 -14.98
CA GLY A 377 -3.35 -24.60 -15.64
C GLY A 377 -3.78 -23.15 -15.41
N ARG A 378 -4.63 -22.87 -14.41
CA ARG A 378 -5.12 -21.52 -14.07
C ARG A 378 -6.03 -20.89 -15.15
N GLY A 379 -6.68 -21.72 -15.97
CA GLY A 379 -7.63 -21.26 -16.98
C GLY A 379 -8.94 -20.78 -16.35
N TYR A 380 -9.40 -19.58 -16.70
CA TYR A 380 -10.65 -19.02 -16.16
C TYR A 380 -11.87 -19.67 -16.81
N ARG A 381 -12.76 -20.24 -15.99
CA ARG A 381 -13.99 -20.95 -16.38
C ARG A 381 -15.16 -20.54 -15.48
N PRO A 382 -15.75 -19.36 -15.74
CA PRO A 382 -16.75 -18.77 -14.85
C PRO A 382 -18.06 -19.56 -14.69
N ALA A 383 -18.32 -20.52 -15.59
CA ALA A 383 -19.50 -21.38 -15.55
C ALA A 383 -19.31 -22.62 -14.66
N ASP A 384 -18.07 -23.01 -14.37
CA ASP A 384 -17.76 -24.20 -13.57
C ASP A 384 -18.08 -23.98 -12.08
N SER A 385 -18.13 -22.71 -11.64
CA SER A 385 -18.54 -22.32 -10.30
C SER A 385 -19.20 -20.94 -10.31
N VAL A 386 -20.47 -20.92 -9.93
CA VAL A 386 -21.29 -19.71 -9.85
C VAL A 386 -21.69 -19.48 -8.39
N PRO A 387 -21.23 -18.39 -7.76
CA PRO A 387 -21.64 -18.07 -6.40
C PRO A 387 -23.16 -17.91 -6.27
N VAL A 388 -23.74 -18.45 -5.19
CA VAL A 388 -25.21 -18.55 -4.98
C VAL A 388 -25.98 -17.23 -5.09
N MET A 389 -25.33 -16.10 -4.78
CA MET A 389 -25.94 -14.78 -4.81
C MET A 389 -25.99 -14.15 -6.20
N GLU A 390 -25.29 -14.70 -7.19
CA GLU A 390 -25.16 -14.08 -8.51
C GLU A 390 -26.51 -13.82 -9.17
N ALA A 391 -27.42 -14.79 -9.17
CA ALA A 391 -28.74 -14.63 -9.76
C ALA A 391 -29.54 -13.47 -9.13
N ALA A 392 -29.46 -13.32 -7.81
CA ALA A 392 -30.12 -12.22 -7.10
C ALA A 392 -29.48 -10.85 -7.40
N LEU A 393 -28.16 -10.79 -7.55
CA LEU A 393 -27.44 -9.58 -7.97
C LEU A 393 -27.77 -9.19 -9.42
N ILE A 394 -27.88 -10.16 -10.32
CA ILE A 394 -28.31 -9.96 -11.71
C ILE A 394 -29.78 -9.51 -11.76
N ALA A 395 -30.63 -9.97 -10.83
CA ALA A 395 -32.01 -9.49 -10.73
C ALA A 395 -32.12 -8.11 -10.04
N GLY A 396 -31.16 -7.72 -9.22
CA GLY A 396 -31.25 -6.51 -8.38
C GLY A 396 -32.01 -6.67 -7.08
N THR A 397 -32.25 -7.91 -6.66
CA THR A 397 -33.04 -8.20 -5.46
C THR A 397 -32.19 -8.22 -4.19
N LEU A 398 -30.86 -8.22 -4.32
CA LEU A 398 -29.91 -8.26 -3.20
C LEU A 398 -29.24 -6.90 -2.91
N ASP A 399 -29.78 -5.81 -3.46
CA ASP A 399 -29.13 -4.50 -3.40
C ASP A 399 -29.23 -3.83 -2.01
N ALA A 400 -29.75 -4.48 -0.96
CA ALA A 400 -29.93 -3.86 0.36
C ALA A 400 -29.58 -4.74 1.57
N GLN A 401 -29.37 -6.05 1.40
CA GLN A 401 -29.23 -6.97 2.53
C GLN A 401 -27.80 -7.53 2.64
N PRO A 402 -27.23 -7.64 3.86
CA PRO A 402 -26.11 -8.54 4.10
C PRO A 402 -26.47 -9.94 3.63
N PHE A 403 -25.51 -10.68 3.10
CA PHE A 403 -25.72 -12.10 2.79
C PHE A 403 -24.71 -12.94 3.56
N THR A 404 -25.09 -14.17 3.86
CA THR A 404 -24.23 -15.11 4.57
C THR A 404 -23.77 -16.19 3.60
N HIS A 405 -22.46 -16.41 3.51
CA HIS A 405 -21.87 -17.52 2.76
C HIS A 405 -20.83 -18.22 3.63
N GLY A 406 -20.94 -19.55 3.76
CA GLY A 406 -20.01 -20.33 4.58
C GLY A 406 -19.95 -19.90 6.06
N GLY A 407 -21.05 -19.35 6.61
CA GLY A 407 -21.11 -18.84 7.98
C GLY A 407 -20.56 -17.41 8.17
N HIS A 408 -20.09 -16.77 7.10
CA HIS A 408 -19.61 -15.38 7.13
C HIS A 408 -20.66 -14.45 6.52
N ALA A 409 -21.10 -13.46 7.29
CA ALA A 409 -21.92 -12.37 6.78
C ALA A 409 -21.04 -11.36 6.05
N THR A 410 -21.36 -11.12 4.78
CA THR A 410 -20.70 -10.12 3.96
C THR A 410 -21.65 -8.97 3.70
N THR A 411 -21.15 -7.74 3.85
CA THR A 411 -21.89 -6.50 3.63
C THR A 411 -21.36 -5.73 2.44
N TRP A 412 -22.17 -4.81 1.93
CA TRP A 412 -21.74 -3.87 0.91
C TRP A 412 -20.88 -2.77 1.53
N GLN A 413 -19.75 -2.48 0.87
CA GLN A 413 -18.80 -1.45 1.25
C GLN A 413 -18.61 -0.46 0.10
N ILE A 414 -18.11 0.73 0.40
CA ILE A 414 -17.77 1.73 -0.60
C ILE A 414 -16.29 1.65 -0.93
N ASN A 415 -15.98 1.54 -2.22
CA ASN A 415 -14.65 1.68 -2.75
C ASN A 415 -14.55 2.98 -3.54
N THR A 416 -13.76 3.92 -3.04
CA THR A 416 -13.40 5.13 -3.79
C THR A 416 -11.94 5.02 -4.19
N SER A 417 -11.68 5.13 -5.50
CA SER A 417 -10.31 5.16 -6.00
C SER A 417 -9.55 6.35 -5.41
N CYS A 418 -8.34 6.12 -4.94
CA CYS A 418 -7.43 7.18 -4.57
C CYS A 418 -5.98 6.73 -4.78
N VAL A 419 -5.09 7.70 -4.58
CA VAL A 419 -3.66 7.54 -4.78
C VAL A 419 -3.08 6.40 -3.92
N ASP A 420 -3.60 6.20 -2.72
CA ASP A 420 -3.08 5.21 -1.76
C ASP A 420 -3.32 3.74 -2.16
N TYR A 421 -4.28 3.49 -3.06
CA TYR A 421 -4.75 2.14 -3.40
C TYR A 421 -4.61 1.77 -4.86
N THR A 422 -4.54 2.75 -5.76
CA THR A 422 -4.74 2.53 -7.21
C THR A 422 -3.63 3.11 -8.07
N ALA A 423 -2.60 3.67 -7.43
CA ALA A 423 -1.69 4.64 -8.02
C ALA A 423 -2.35 5.96 -8.49
N GLY A 424 -3.65 6.17 -8.26
CA GLY A 424 -4.30 7.48 -8.25
C GLY A 424 -4.92 8.00 -9.56
N ASP A 425 -4.82 7.29 -10.67
CA ASP A 425 -5.12 7.92 -11.98
C ASP A 425 -6.42 7.50 -12.67
N ASP A 426 -7.04 6.39 -12.25
CA ASP A 426 -8.21 5.85 -12.96
C ASP A 426 -9.46 5.84 -12.06
N PRO A 427 -10.45 6.72 -12.32
CA PRO A 427 -11.68 6.84 -11.52
C PRO A 427 -12.59 5.60 -11.61
N ASN A 428 -12.29 4.66 -12.51
CA ASN A 428 -13.03 3.42 -12.68
C ASN A 428 -12.43 2.25 -11.89
N THR A 429 -11.33 2.48 -11.15
CA THR A 429 -10.64 1.41 -10.43
C THR A 429 -11.45 0.91 -9.23
N VAL A 430 -11.35 -0.40 -9.00
CA VAL A 430 -11.72 -1.10 -7.78
C VAL A 430 -10.44 -1.70 -7.21
N ALA A 431 -10.09 -1.30 -5.99
CA ALA A 431 -8.95 -1.83 -5.24
C ALA A 431 -9.43 -2.50 -3.95
N PRO A 432 -9.58 -3.83 -3.93
CA PRO A 432 -10.14 -4.55 -2.77
C PRO A 432 -9.28 -4.46 -1.51
N TYR A 433 -8.01 -4.05 -1.65
CA TYR A 433 -7.11 -3.82 -0.52
C TYR A 433 -7.55 -2.70 0.42
N SER A 434 -8.42 -1.78 -0.02
CA SER A 434 -9.06 -0.82 0.88
C SER A 434 -10.27 -1.40 1.64
N LEU A 435 -10.69 -2.63 1.32
CA LEU A 435 -11.98 -3.20 1.75
C LEU A 435 -11.83 -4.49 2.56
N THR A 436 -10.88 -5.35 2.17
CA THR A 436 -10.65 -6.66 2.78
C THR A 436 -9.17 -7.04 2.77
N PHE A 437 -8.79 -7.94 3.67
CA PHE A 437 -7.49 -8.63 3.63
C PHE A 437 -7.37 -9.53 2.39
N GLY A 438 -8.50 -10.15 2.00
CA GLY A 438 -8.63 -11.07 0.87
C GLY A 438 -8.06 -12.47 1.15
N GLY A 439 -8.79 -13.49 0.72
CA GLY A 439 -8.35 -14.88 0.63
C GLY A 439 -7.88 -15.27 -0.78
N ASP A 440 -7.31 -16.47 -0.86
CA ASP A 440 -7.06 -17.13 -2.14
C ASP A 440 -8.41 -17.44 -2.78
N ASN A 441 -8.59 -17.04 -4.04
CA ASN A 441 -9.81 -17.29 -4.83
C ASN A 441 -11.07 -16.54 -4.42
N ASP A 442 -10.97 -15.50 -3.58
CA ASP A 442 -12.12 -14.67 -3.25
C ASP A 442 -12.78 -14.07 -4.49
N VAL A 443 -14.11 -14.17 -4.59
CA VAL A 443 -14.91 -13.39 -5.53
C VAL A 443 -15.22 -12.00 -4.98
N LEU A 444 -15.36 -11.06 -5.89
CA LEU A 444 -15.80 -9.70 -5.62
C LEU A 444 -16.91 -9.34 -6.60
N TYR A 445 -17.93 -8.67 -6.10
CA TYR A 445 -18.93 -7.99 -6.92
C TYR A 445 -18.80 -6.48 -6.73
N ALA A 446 -18.71 -5.75 -7.83
CA ALA A 446 -18.75 -4.30 -7.87
C ALA A 446 -19.97 -3.85 -8.67
N VAL A 447 -20.77 -2.97 -8.09
CA VAL A 447 -21.96 -2.40 -8.71
C VAL A 447 -21.89 -0.88 -8.69
N ARG A 448 -22.39 -0.27 -9.77
CA ARG A 448 -22.60 1.16 -9.88
C ARG A 448 -23.79 1.42 -10.79
N TRP A 449 -24.57 2.45 -10.49
CA TRP A 449 -25.64 2.92 -11.36
C TRP A 449 -25.18 4.10 -12.19
N VAL A 450 -25.51 4.09 -13.47
CA VAL A 450 -25.10 5.10 -14.45
C VAL A 450 -26.33 5.63 -15.17
N HIS A 451 -26.66 6.89 -14.92
CA HIS A 451 -27.74 7.57 -15.62
C HIS A 451 -27.23 8.12 -16.95
N SER A 452 -27.95 7.85 -18.04
CA SER A 452 -27.74 8.49 -19.34
C SER A 452 -28.97 9.30 -19.75
N ALA A 453 -28.79 10.51 -20.28
CA ALA A 453 -29.94 11.31 -20.73
C ALA A 453 -30.62 10.75 -22.00
N LYS A 454 -29.93 9.88 -22.74
CA LYS A 454 -30.39 9.27 -24.00
C LYS A 454 -29.84 7.85 -24.09
N ALA A 455 -30.56 6.97 -24.80
CA ALA A 455 -30.02 5.67 -25.16
C ALA A 455 -28.83 5.88 -26.12
N ARG A 456 -27.72 5.15 -25.93
CA ARG A 456 -26.52 5.30 -26.76
C ARG A 456 -25.61 4.07 -26.72
N PRO A 457 -24.86 3.79 -27.79
CA PRO A 457 -23.79 2.80 -27.76
C PRO A 457 -22.62 3.28 -26.88
N VAL A 458 -21.98 2.33 -26.21
CA VAL A 458 -20.76 2.53 -25.43
C VAL A 458 -19.84 1.32 -25.59
N ARG A 459 -18.62 1.39 -25.08
CA ARG A 459 -17.78 0.20 -24.88
C ARG A 459 -17.49 0.03 -23.40
N ILE A 460 -17.63 -1.18 -22.89
CA ILE A 460 -17.14 -1.53 -21.56
C ILE A 460 -15.70 -1.99 -21.71
N GLN A 461 -14.81 -1.48 -20.87
CA GLN A 461 -13.40 -1.86 -20.86
C GLN A 461 -12.97 -2.29 -19.47
N LEU A 462 -12.41 -3.50 -19.41
CA LEU A 462 -11.72 -4.03 -18.24
C LEU A 462 -10.23 -3.79 -18.39
N SER A 463 -9.55 -3.44 -17.29
CA SER A 463 -8.08 -3.41 -17.25
C SER A 463 -7.53 -3.62 -15.84
N HIS A 464 -6.23 -3.88 -15.71
CA HIS A 464 -5.54 -3.89 -14.42
C HIS A 464 -4.09 -3.39 -14.54
N ARG A 465 -3.51 -2.96 -13.41
CA ARG A 465 -2.12 -2.47 -13.30
C ARG A 465 -1.24 -3.35 -12.39
N THR A 466 -1.71 -4.54 -12.03
CA THR A 466 -0.99 -5.46 -11.13
C THR A 466 0.21 -6.12 -11.83
N PHE A 467 1.30 -6.37 -11.08
CA PHE A 467 2.50 -7.04 -11.61
C PHE A 467 2.41 -8.57 -11.54
N SER A 468 1.56 -9.09 -10.65
CA SER A 468 1.35 -10.52 -10.47
C SER A 468 -0.11 -10.79 -10.13
N ALA A 469 -0.98 -10.81 -11.15
CA ALA A 469 -2.36 -11.22 -11.00
C ALA A 469 -2.85 -12.04 -12.18
N THR A 470 -3.81 -12.92 -11.90
CA THR A 470 -4.72 -13.51 -12.88
C THR A 470 -6.13 -13.21 -12.40
N LEU A 471 -6.91 -12.53 -13.24
CA LEU A 471 -8.20 -11.95 -12.89
C LEU A 471 -9.25 -12.42 -13.88
N GLY A 472 -10.29 -13.08 -13.39
CA GLY A 472 -11.46 -13.47 -14.15
C GLY A 472 -12.56 -12.44 -14.00
N PHE A 473 -13.33 -12.21 -15.06
CA PHE A 473 -14.41 -11.24 -15.06
C PHE A 473 -15.66 -11.76 -15.75
N VAL A 474 -16.80 -11.39 -15.19
CA VAL A 474 -18.10 -11.41 -15.87
C VAL A 474 -18.76 -10.04 -15.63
N VAL A 475 -19.27 -9.43 -16.69
CA VAL A 475 -19.89 -8.09 -16.62
C VAL A 475 -21.31 -8.15 -17.14
N TRP A 476 -22.21 -7.51 -16.41
CA TRP A 476 -23.60 -7.32 -16.78
C TRP A 476 -23.95 -5.84 -16.85
N LEU A 477 -24.78 -5.50 -17.82
CA LEU A 477 -25.40 -4.19 -17.94
C LEU A 477 -26.92 -4.41 -18.01
N ASN A 478 -27.67 -3.83 -17.06
CA ASN A 478 -29.12 -3.98 -16.99
C ASN A 478 -29.61 -5.44 -16.93
N GLY A 479 -28.85 -6.31 -16.26
CA GLY A 479 -29.13 -7.74 -16.14
C GLY A 479 -28.67 -8.60 -17.33
N GLU A 480 -28.28 -7.99 -18.44
CA GLU A 480 -27.74 -8.69 -19.61
C GLU A 480 -26.23 -8.87 -19.47
N ARG A 481 -25.73 -10.09 -19.71
CA ARG A 481 -24.28 -10.36 -19.70
C ARG A 481 -23.65 -9.83 -20.98
N VAL A 482 -22.80 -8.83 -20.84
CA VAL A 482 -22.17 -8.10 -21.97
C VAL A 482 -20.70 -8.46 -22.16
N MET A 483 -20.04 -9.06 -21.16
CA MET A 483 -18.64 -9.43 -21.25
C MET A 483 -18.29 -10.61 -20.33
N THR A 484 -17.36 -11.45 -20.79
CA THR A 484 -16.70 -12.48 -19.98
C THR A 484 -15.26 -12.57 -20.45
N ASP A 485 -14.30 -12.37 -19.55
CA ASP A 485 -12.88 -12.42 -19.93
C ASP A 485 -11.97 -12.77 -18.76
N GLY A 486 -10.79 -13.32 -19.06
CA GLY A 486 -9.67 -13.48 -18.14
C GLY A 486 -8.53 -12.54 -18.52
N LEU A 487 -8.06 -11.73 -17.58
CA LEU A 487 -6.90 -10.87 -17.72
C LEU A 487 -5.71 -11.44 -16.93
N ASN A 488 -4.51 -11.26 -17.48
CA ASN A 488 -3.28 -11.73 -16.84
C ASN A 488 -2.07 -10.88 -17.28
N ARG A 489 -0.95 -11.07 -16.57
CA ARG A 489 0.29 -10.35 -16.88
C ARG A 489 0.94 -10.75 -18.22
N SER A 490 0.60 -11.91 -18.79
CA SER A 490 1.22 -12.43 -20.02
C SER A 490 0.72 -11.75 -21.31
N GLY A 491 0.43 -10.45 -21.24
CA GLY A 491 0.08 -9.61 -22.39
C GLY A 491 -1.41 -9.31 -22.56
N LYS A 492 -2.30 -9.84 -21.71
CA LYS A 492 -3.74 -9.54 -21.74
C LYS A 492 -4.17 -8.78 -20.49
N ASN A 493 -3.70 -7.54 -20.35
CA ASN A 493 -4.03 -6.68 -19.20
C ASN A 493 -5.25 -5.78 -19.42
N ARG A 494 -5.88 -5.88 -20.60
CA ARG A 494 -7.05 -5.09 -20.99
C ARG A 494 -7.94 -5.89 -21.94
N ALA A 495 -9.24 -5.70 -21.82
CA ALA A 495 -10.22 -6.23 -22.76
C ALA A 495 -11.40 -5.26 -22.87
N ALA A 496 -12.10 -5.26 -24.00
CA ALA A 496 -13.25 -4.39 -24.19
C ALA A 496 -14.33 -5.06 -25.04
N ALA A 497 -15.59 -4.76 -24.75
CA ALA A 497 -16.75 -5.27 -25.47
C ALA A 497 -17.74 -4.13 -25.77
N PRO A 498 -18.49 -4.18 -26.90
CA PRO A 498 -19.57 -3.26 -27.16
C PRO A 498 -20.71 -3.46 -26.16
N ALA A 499 -21.40 -2.38 -25.80
CA ALA A 499 -22.61 -2.40 -24.99
C ALA A 499 -23.51 -1.20 -25.35
N ALA A 500 -24.68 -1.11 -24.74
CA ALA A 500 -25.59 0.02 -24.94
C ALA A 500 -26.20 0.47 -23.61
N LEU A 501 -26.14 1.77 -23.36
CA LEU A 501 -26.90 2.41 -22.29
C LEU A 501 -28.32 2.67 -22.78
N ARG A 502 -29.31 2.43 -21.92
CA ARG A 502 -30.67 2.94 -22.06
C ARG A 502 -30.72 4.38 -21.58
N ALA A 503 -31.72 5.14 -22.03
CA ALA A 503 -32.06 6.40 -21.37
C ALA A 503 -32.50 6.13 -19.93
N GLY A 504 -32.15 7.02 -19.00
CA GLY A 504 -32.37 6.81 -17.57
C GLY A 504 -31.24 6.03 -16.90
N TRP A 505 -31.56 5.37 -15.80
CA TRP A 505 -30.59 4.64 -14.98
C TRP A 505 -30.26 3.26 -15.55
N ASN A 506 -28.96 2.96 -15.61
CA ASN A 506 -28.42 1.68 -16.02
C ASN A 506 -27.65 1.07 -14.85
N ARG A 507 -27.81 -0.24 -14.61
CA ARG A 507 -27.02 -0.94 -13.57
C ARG A 507 -25.84 -1.66 -14.21
N LEU A 508 -24.63 -1.26 -13.85
CA LEU A 508 -23.39 -1.94 -14.22
C LEU A 508 -22.94 -2.82 -13.06
N LEU A 509 -22.89 -4.13 -13.29
CA LEU A 509 -22.44 -5.13 -12.33
C LEU A 509 -21.21 -5.85 -12.87
N VAL A 510 -20.17 -5.95 -12.06
CA VAL A 510 -18.92 -6.64 -12.39
C VAL A 510 -18.68 -7.71 -11.33
N ARG A 511 -18.57 -8.97 -11.75
CA ARG A 511 -17.95 -10.02 -10.95
C ARG A 511 -16.48 -10.07 -11.30
N ASN A 512 -15.62 -10.08 -10.29
CA ASN A 512 -14.20 -10.37 -10.43
C ASN A 512 -13.86 -11.61 -9.61
N ASP A 513 -13.39 -12.66 -10.26
CA ASP A 513 -12.75 -13.81 -9.62
C ASP A 513 -11.25 -13.54 -9.60
N HIS A 514 -10.59 -13.71 -8.44
CA HIS A 514 -9.18 -13.38 -8.29
C HIS A 514 -8.35 -14.63 -7.99
N LEU A 515 -7.26 -14.84 -8.72
CA LEU A 515 -6.31 -15.92 -8.44
C LEU A 515 -4.97 -15.36 -7.98
N GLN A 516 -4.76 -15.42 -6.65
CA GLN A 516 -3.53 -15.14 -5.89
C GLN A 516 -2.86 -13.76 -6.08
N TRP A 517 -2.09 -13.34 -5.06
CA TRP A 517 -1.21 -12.16 -5.05
C TRP A 517 -1.94 -10.82 -5.12
N GLN A 518 -2.13 -10.31 -6.33
CA GLN A 518 -2.56 -8.94 -6.56
C GLN A 518 -3.97 -8.79 -7.10
N ARG A 519 -4.73 -7.89 -6.46
CA ARG A 519 -6.09 -7.59 -6.86
C ARG A 519 -6.30 -6.09 -6.98
N GLN A 520 -6.37 -5.64 -8.22
CA GLN A 520 -6.80 -4.30 -8.61
C GLN A 520 -7.28 -4.40 -10.06
N PHE A 521 -8.42 -3.79 -10.37
CA PHE A 521 -8.91 -3.72 -11.75
C PHE A 521 -9.71 -2.43 -11.95
N ALA A 522 -9.95 -2.06 -13.20
CA ALA A 522 -10.85 -0.98 -13.57
C ALA A 522 -11.90 -1.50 -14.56
N CYS A 523 -13.12 -0.97 -14.45
CA CYS A 523 -14.21 -1.22 -15.40
C CYS A 523 -14.76 0.12 -15.90
N ALA A 524 -14.29 0.56 -17.06
CA ALA A 524 -14.64 1.86 -17.62
C ALA A 524 -15.74 1.77 -18.67
N LEU A 525 -16.57 2.82 -18.75
CA LEU A 525 -17.42 3.11 -19.91
C LEU A 525 -16.66 4.05 -20.83
N LEU A 526 -16.46 3.63 -22.08
CA LEU A 526 -15.83 4.43 -23.11
C LEU A 526 -16.88 4.94 -24.10
N PRO A 527 -16.73 6.16 -24.62
CA PRO A 527 -17.61 6.69 -25.64
C PRO A 527 -17.52 5.87 -26.93
N ALA A 528 -18.62 5.85 -27.69
CA ALA A 528 -18.56 5.61 -29.13
C ALA A 528 -18.05 6.87 -29.85
N ASP A 529 -17.56 6.72 -31.08
CA ASP A 529 -17.04 7.85 -31.85
C ASP A 529 -18.06 9.01 -31.92
N GLY A 530 -17.64 10.20 -31.49
CA GLY A 530 -18.47 11.41 -31.48
C GLY A 530 -19.34 11.65 -30.23
N ASP A 531 -19.30 10.79 -29.21
CA ASP A 531 -19.89 11.06 -27.89
C ASP A 531 -18.79 11.35 -26.85
N THR A 532 -19.09 12.16 -25.83
CA THR A 532 -18.13 12.49 -24.75
C THR A 532 -18.52 11.86 -23.41
N LEU A 533 -19.75 11.36 -23.28
CA LEU A 533 -20.33 10.85 -22.04
C LEU A 533 -20.39 11.88 -20.88
N ASP A 534 -20.23 13.17 -21.16
CA ASP A 534 -20.17 14.23 -20.13
C ASP A 534 -21.48 14.41 -19.35
N ASP A 535 -22.61 13.95 -19.91
CA ASP A 535 -23.93 14.00 -19.26
C ASP A 535 -24.20 12.81 -18.32
N LEU A 536 -23.29 11.82 -18.26
CA LEU A 536 -23.48 10.67 -17.39
C LEU A 536 -23.47 11.08 -15.92
N ARG A 537 -24.44 10.56 -15.17
CA ARG A 537 -24.48 10.69 -13.70
C ARG A 537 -24.28 9.33 -13.07
N TYR A 538 -23.70 9.31 -11.88
CA TYR A 538 -23.33 8.10 -11.17
C TYR A 538 -23.99 8.06 -9.80
N ALA A 539 -24.37 6.86 -9.36
CA ALA A 539 -24.94 6.61 -8.04
C ALA A 539 -24.37 5.30 -7.49
N VAL A 540 -24.24 5.24 -6.16
CA VAL A 540 -23.76 4.04 -5.45
C VAL A 540 -24.88 3.29 -4.75
N MET A 541 -26.06 3.90 -4.63
CA MET A 541 -27.28 3.22 -4.20
C MET A 541 -28.19 2.98 -5.40
N PRO A 542 -29.11 2.01 -5.30
CA PRO A 542 -30.17 1.85 -6.27
C PRO A 542 -30.94 3.16 -6.38
N PRO A 543 -31.09 3.72 -7.59
CA PRO A 543 -31.97 4.87 -7.78
C PRO A 543 -33.42 4.44 -7.47
N PRO A 544 -34.29 5.39 -7.07
CA PRO A 544 -35.71 5.11 -6.89
C PRO A 544 -36.27 4.42 -8.14
N ALA A 545 -37.16 3.45 -7.96
CA ALA A 545 -37.91 2.91 -9.07
C ALA A 545 -38.61 4.06 -9.80
N VAL A 546 -38.44 4.14 -11.11
CA VAL A 546 -39.21 5.09 -11.93
C VAL A 546 -40.63 4.54 -11.95
N GLU A 547 -41.56 5.25 -11.31
CA GLU A 547 -43.01 4.93 -11.38
C GLU A 547 -43.54 5.00 -12.81
#